data_AF-A0A535CKW4-F1
#
_entry.id   AF-A0A535CKW4-F1
#
_cell.length_a   1.000
_cell.length_b   1.000
_cell.length_c   1.000
_cell.angle_alpha   90.00
_cell.angle_beta   90.00
_cell.angle_gamma   90.00
#
_symmetry.space_group_name_H-M   'P 1'
#
loop_
_entity.id
_entity.type
_entity.pdbx_description
1 polymer ?
#
loop_
_entity_poly.entity_id
_entity_poly.type
_entity_poly.pdbx_seq_one_letter_code
_entity_poly.pdbx_strand_id
1 'polypeptide(L)'
;MALDAIWEMVVWLVIGLGSVVGVLVLLSVLGCFFPRYHVAARSLRSRRPPEDVWNVISDYAAVPAWHPEIKAVERLPDRNGHDVWRETDRRGYPVQLETVE
;
A
#
# COMPACT_ATOMS: atom_id res chain seq x y z
N MET A 1 -11.75 53.15 19.50
CA MET A 1 -12.60 52.03 19.95
C MET A 1 -13.00 51.09 18.80
N ALA A 2 -13.74 51.53 17.78
CA ALA A 2 -14.12 50.63 16.66
C ALA A 2 -12.94 50.24 15.75
N LEU A 3 -12.03 51.17 15.46
CA LEU A 3 -10.84 50.90 14.64
C LEU A 3 -9.87 49.90 15.31
N ASP A 4 -9.70 50.03 16.63
CA ASP A 4 -8.84 49.17 17.44
C ASP A 4 -9.38 47.73 17.48
N ALA A 5 -10.70 47.58 17.65
CA ALA A 5 -11.36 46.27 17.62
C ALA A 5 -11.29 45.60 16.24
N ILE A 6 -11.44 46.36 15.15
CA ILE A 6 -11.28 45.85 13.78
C ILE A 6 -9.84 45.40 13.54
N TRP A 7 -8.86 46.18 14.00
CA TRP A 7 -7.45 45.84 13.89
C TRP A 7 -7.10 44.54 14.62
N GLU A 8 -7.54 44.38 15.88
CA GLU A 8 -7.34 43.14 16.63
C GLU A 8 -7.98 41.93 15.95
N MET A 9 -9.22 42.08 15.47
CA MET A 9 -9.92 41.02 14.73
C MET A 9 -9.15 40.60 13.47
N VAL A 10 -8.65 41.56 12.69
CA VAL A 10 -7.86 41.30 11.48
C VAL A 10 -6.55 40.59 11.82
N VAL A 11 -5.86 41.00 12.89
CA VAL A 11 -4.62 40.35 13.34
C VAL A 11 -4.86 38.88 13.69
N TRP A 12 -5.90 38.57 14.45
CA TRP A 12 -6.23 37.18 14.80
C TRP A 12 -6.66 36.34 13.60
N LEU A 13 -7.40 36.93 12.65
CA LEU A 13 -7.74 36.27 11.39
C LEU A 13 -6.50 35.94 10.55
N VAL A 14 -5.56 36.87 10.44
CA VAL A 14 -4.30 36.67 9.68
C VAL A 14 -3.44 35.60 10.36
N ILE A 15 -3.33 35.61 11.69
CA ILE A 15 -2.60 34.58 12.44
C ILE A 15 -3.24 33.21 12.26
N GLY A 16 -4.57 33.12 12.37
CA GLY A 16 -5.30 31.88 12.18
C GLY A 16 -5.12 31.31 10.77
N LEU A 17 -5.31 32.14 9.75
CA LEU A 17 -5.12 31.75 8.35
C LEU A 17 -3.66 31.39 8.07
N GLY A 18 -2.71 32.19 8.55
CA GLY A 18 -1.28 31.94 8.41
C GLY A 18 -0.84 30.63 9.05
N SER A 19 -1.39 30.27 10.21
CA SER A 19 -1.15 28.99 10.87
C SER A 19 -1.62 27.81 10.03
N VAL A 20 -2.86 27.88 9.51
CA VAL A 20 -3.41 26.82 8.63
C VAL A 20 -2.57 26.66 7.37
N VAL A 21 -2.23 27.77 6.71
CA VAL A 21 -1.37 27.75 5.52
C VAL A 21 0.02 27.18 5.86
N GLY A 22 0.59 27.58 7.00
CA GLY A 22 1.88 27.09 7.47
C GLY A 22 1.91 25.57 7.66
N VAL A 23 0.86 24.99 8.26
CA VAL A 23 0.73 23.53 8.42
C VAL A 23 0.61 22.83 7.07
N LEU A 24 -0.21 23.36 6.14
CA LEU A 24 -0.35 22.77 4.80
C LEU A 24 0.96 22.79 4.02
N VAL A 25 1.71 23.89 4.09
CA VAL A 25 3.03 24.00 3.45
C VAL A 25 3.99 22.99 4.07
N LEU A 26 4.03 22.89 5.41
CA LEU A 26 4.89 21.94 6.11
C LEU A 26 4.60 20.50 5.69
N LEU A 27 3.33 20.08 5.70
CA LEU A 27 2.92 18.74 5.27
C LEU A 27 3.28 18.47 3.81
N SER A 28 3.11 19.46 2.93
CA SER A 28 3.45 19.33 1.50
C SER A 28 4.95 19.13 1.30
N VAL A 29 5.77 19.92 2.02
CA VAL A 29 7.24 19.81 1.99
C VAL A 29 7.68 18.45 2.51
N LEU A 30 7.14 17.98 3.63
CA LEU A 30 7.42 16.65 4.17
C LEU A 30 7.02 15.55 3.19
N GLY A 31 5.86 15.69 2.54
CA GLY A 31 5.36 14.80 1.48
C GLY A 31 6.33 14.64 0.31
N CYS A 32 7.00 15.72 -0.10
CA CYS A 32 7.98 15.69 -1.19
C CYS A 32 9.23 14.83 -0.89
N PHE A 33 9.54 14.59 0.38
CA PHE A 33 10.65 13.72 0.77
C PHE A 33 10.29 12.22 0.79
N PHE A 34 9.01 11.87 0.71
CA PHE A 34 8.61 10.46 0.67
C PHE A 34 8.89 9.85 -0.73
N PRO A 35 9.54 8.67 -0.79
CA PRO A 35 9.74 7.97 -2.05
C PRO A 35 8.39 7.65 -2.70
N ARG A 36 8.19 8.10 -3.94
CA ARG A 36 6.98 7.80 -4.71
C ARG A 36 6.81 6.31 -5.00
N TYR A 37 7.92 5.59 -5.11
CA TYR A 37 7.95 4.17 -5.42
C TYR A 37 8.77 3.44 -4.37
N HIS A 38 8.16 2.46 -3.73
CA HIS A 38 8.87 1.51 -2.88
C HIS A 38 9.20 0.28 -3.73
N VAL A 39 10.48 0.05 -3.99
CA VAL A 39 10.98 -1.16 -4.66
C VAL A 39 11.83 -1.92 -3.65
N ALA A 40 11.42 -3.14 -3.35
CA ALA A 40 12.16 -4.05 -2.47
C ALA A 40 12.55 -5.31 -3.24
N ALA A 41 13.79 -5.75 -3.05
CA ALA A 41 14.29 -7.01 -3.61
C ALA A 41 14.89 -7.85 -2.48
N ARG A 42 14.63 -9.16 -2.52
CA ARG A 42 15.19 -10.13 -1.58
C ARG A 42 15.63 -11.36 -2.34
N SER A 43 16.74 -11.96 -1.92
CA SER A 43 17.24 -13.22 -2.43
C SER A 43 17.38 -14.24 -1.31
N LEU A 44 17.17 -15.51 -1.64
CA LEU A 44 17.33 -16.65 -0.74
C LEU A 44 18.18 -17.70 -1.47
N ARG A 45 19.22 -18.22 -0.83
CA ARG A 45 19.97 -19.37 -1.36
C ARG A 45 19.23 -20.65 -0.99
N SER A 46 18.72 -21.36 -2.00
CA SER A 46 18.14 -22.68 -1.84
C SER A 46 19.12 -23.76 -2.32
N ARG A 47 19.09 -24.92 -1.67
CA ARG A 47 19.81 -26.13 -2.14
C ARG A 47 18.94 -26.97 -3.10
N ARG A 48 17.69 -26.56 -3.32
CA ARG A 48 16.75 -27.26 -4.21
C ARG A 48 17.03 -26.87 -5.68
N PRO A 49 16.76 -27.79 -6.63
CA PRO A 49 16.71 -27.46 -8.04
C PRO A 49 15.73 -26.30 -8.31
N PRO A 50 15.99 -25.45 -9.32
CA PRO A 50 15.08 -24.38 -9.69
C PRO A 50 13.67 -24.87 -10.04
N GLU A 51 13.54 -26.05 -10.65
CA GLU A 51 12.26 -26.63 -11.06
C GLU A 51 11.39 -26.97 -9.85
N ASP A 52 11.99 -27.54 -8.80
CA ASP A 52 11.29 -27.84 -7.54
C ASP A 52 10.75 -26.56 -6.89
N VAL A 53 11.55 -25.49 -6.89
CA VAL A 53 11.13 -24.19 -6.33
C VAL A 53 10.01 -23.59 -7.17
N TRP A 54 10.16 -23.61 -8.50
CA TRP A 54 9.16 -23.10 -9.43
C TRP A 54 7.81 -23.78 -9.23
N ASN A 55 7.80 -25.12 -9.21
CA ASN A 55 6.57 -25.91 -9.03
C ASN A 55 5.83 -25.56 -7.73
N VAL A 56 6.56 -25.27 -6.64
CA VAL A 56 5.95 -24.89 -5.35
C VAL A 56 5.37 -23.48 -5.37
N ILE A 57 6.06 -22.51 -6.00
CA ILE A 57 5.62 -21.11 -6.00
C ILE A 57 4.56 -20.83 -7.08
N SER A 58 4.51 -21.61 -8.15
CA SER A 58 3.50 -21.51 -9.21
C SER A 58 2.20 -22.24 -8.86
N ASP A 59 2.21 -23.13 -7.87
CA ASP A 59 0.99 -23.74 -7.33
C ASP A 59 0.28 -22.76 -6.39
N TYR A 60 -0.51 -21.85 -6.99
CA TYR A 60 -1.26 -20.82 -6.27
C TYR A 60 -2.23 -21.39 -5.24
N ALA A 61 -2.82 -22.56 -5.51
CA ALA A 61 -3.74 -23.20 -4.57
C ALA A 61 -3.03 -23.66 -3.30
N ALA A 62 -1.73 -24.00 -3.39
CA ALA A 62 -0.91 -24.46 -2.28
C ALA A 62 -0.15 -23.34 -1.54
N VAL A 63 -0.31 -22.06 -1.92
CA VAL A 63 0.35 -20.92 -1.26
C VAL A 63 0.25 -20.92 0.26
N PRO A 64 -0.91 -21.23 0.91
CA PRO A 64 -1.01 -21.26 2.37
C PRO A 64 -0.08 -22.27 3.04
N ALA A 65 0.40 -23.30 2.31
CA ALA A 65 1.29 -24.32 2.85
C ALA A 65 2.72 -23.80 3.10
N TRP A 66 3.16 -22.79 2.36
CA TRP A 66 4.53 -22.28 2.43
C TRP A 66 4.64 -20.78 2.71
N HIS A 67 3.60 -19.99 2.41
CA HIS A 67 3.56 -18.55 2.69
C HIS A 67 2.80 -18.29 4.01
N PRO A 68 3.50 -18.07 5.13
CA PRO A 68 2.87 -18.05 6.45
C PRO A 68 1.84 -16.93 6.63
N GLU A 69 1.93 -15.82 5.89
CA GLU A 69 0.96 -14.72 6.01
C GLU A 69 -0.37 -14.96 5.25
N ILE A 70 -0.42 -15.95 4.36
CA ILE A 70 -1.64 -16.28 3.61
C ILE A 70 -2.42 -17.34 4.38
N LYS A 71 -3.72 -17.08 4.57
CA LYS A 71 -4.63 -17.96 5.31
C LYS A 71 -5.39 -18.90 4.38
N ALA A 72 -5.85 -18.39 3.23
CA ALA A 72 -6.64 -19.15 2.28
C ALA A 72 -6.41 -18.61 0.87
N VAL A 73 -6.55 -19.50 -0.12
CA VAL A 73 -6.58 -19.15 -1.54
C VAL A 73 -7.78 -19.82 -2.17
N GLU A 74 -8.54 -19.07 -2.97
CA GLU A 74 -9.74 -19.52 -3.67
C GLU A 74 -9.58 -19.30 -5.18
N ARG A 75 -9.91 -20.32 -5.98
CA ARG A 75 -10.00 -20.17 -7.44
C ARG A 75 -11.28 -19.41 -7.79
N LEU A 76 -11.14 -18.35 -8.57
CA LEU A 76 -12.25 -17.57 -9.12
C LEU A 76 -12.49 -17.92 -10.60
N PRO A 77 -13.63 -17.52 -11.18
CA PRO A 77 -13.85 -17.64 -12.60
C PRO A 77 -12.76 -16.93 -13.39
N ASP A 78 -12.31 -17.59 -14.45
CA ASP A 78 -11.27 -17.07 -15.31
C ASP A 78 -11.68 -15.73 -15.92
N ARG A 79 -10.68 -14.86 -16.12
CA ARG A 79 -10.88 -13.53 -16.69
C ARG A 79 -9.91 -13.38 -17.85
N ASN A 80 -10.40 -12.98 -19.02
CA ASN A 80 -9.59 -12.86 -20.23
C ASN A 80 -8.86 -14.16 -20.64
N GLY A 81 -9.36 -15.33 -20.23
CA GLY A 81 -8.68 -16.62 -20.44
C GLY A 81 -7.55 -16.91 -19.46
N HIS A 82 -7.40 -16.07 -18.42
CA HIS A 82 -6.41 -16.23 -17.37
C HIS A 82 -7.02 -16.76 -16.07
N ASP A 83 -6.23 -17.56 -15.37
CA ASP A 83 -6.53 -18.05 -14.04
C ASP A 83 -6.60 -16.87 -13.05
N VAL A 84 -7.71 -16.77 -12.32
CA VAL A 84 -7.92 -15.73 -11.30
C VAL A 84 -8.00 -16.38 -9.93
N TRP A 85 -7.30 -15.80 -8.97
CA TRP A 85 -7.23 -16.30 -7.60
C TRP A 85 -7.61 -15.19 -6.61
N ARG A 86 -8.22 -15.58 -5.50
CA ARG A 86 -8.42 -14.71 -4.33
C ARG A 86 -7.58 -15.24 -3.19
N GLU A 87 -6.58 -14.49 -2.80
CA GLU A 87 -5.81 -14.76 -1.59
C GLU A 87 -6.42 -13.98 -0.42
N THR A 88 -6.55 -14.62 0.73
CA THR A 88 -6.94 -13.95 1.98
C THR A 88 -5.80 -14.06 2.96
N ASP A 89 -5.29 -12.92 3.42
CA ASP A 89 -4.23 -12.89 4.42
C ASP A 89 -4.74 -13.32 5.82
N ARG A 90 -3.83 -13.48 6.77
CA ARG A 90 -4.19 -13.80 8.16
C ARG A 90 -5.03 -12.74 8.87
N ARG A 91 -5.01 -11.49 8.38
CA ARG A 91 -5.82 -10.38 8.90
C ARG A 91 -7.22 -10.34 8.28
N GLY A 92 -7.50 -11.18 7.27
CA GLY A 92 -8.77 -11.29 6.59
C GLY A 92 -8.94 -10.35 5.40
N TYR A 93 -7.86 -9.72 4.90
CA TYR A 93 -7.91 -8.87 3.72
C TYR A 93 -7.81 -9.72 2.45
N PRO A 94 -8.84 -9.69 1.57
CA PRO A 94 -8.79 -10.40 0.31
C PRO A 94 -8.04 -9.57 -0.74
N VAL A 95 -7.18 -10.22 -1.51
CA VAL A 95 -6.51 -9.69 -2.69
C VAL A 95 -6.83 -10.59 -3.87
N GLN A 96 -7.18 -9.98 -5.01
CA GLN A 96 -7.43 -10.70 -6.25
C GLN A 96 -6.21 -10.62 -7.16
N LEU A 97 -5.79 -11.78 -7.66
CA LEU A 97 -4.66 -11.95 -8.56
C LEU A 97 -5.14 -12.55 -9.89
N GLU A 98 -4.58 -12.08 -11.00
CA GLU A 98 -4.80 -12.63 -12.35
C GLU A 98 -3.43 -13.12 -12.86
N THR A 99 -3.37 -14.36 -13.31
CA THR A 99 -2.13 -14.98 -13.83
C THR A 99 -2.00 -14.61 -15.30
N VAL A 100 -1.12 -13.66 -15.62
CA VAL A 100 -1.01 -13.09 -16.99
C VAL A 100 0.09 -13.71 -17.86
N GLU A 101 0.76 -14.76 -17.36
CA GLU A 101 1.90 -15.43 -18.00
C GLU A 101 1.64 -16.90 -18.25
#